data_AF-A0A933ZMD4-F1
#
_entry.id   AF-A0A933ZMD4-F1
#
_cell.length_a   1.000
_cell.length_b   1.000
_cell.length_c   1.000
_cell.angle_alpha   90.00
_cell.angle_beta   90.00
_cell.angle_gamma   90.00
#
_symmetry.space_group_name_H-M   'P 1'
#
loop_
_entity.id
_entity.type
_entity.pdbx_description
1 polymer ?
#
loop_
_entity_poly.entity_id
_entity_poly.type
_entity_poly.pdbx_seq_one_letter_code
_entity_poly.pdbx_strand_id
1 'polypeptide(L)'
;MGKNSKKAQGTEAAPDLPPSAIVVDHDLVERAVEHIRNILGKTVARGMDEVGSYLLKEFYGNDPALYSSSNPSKHASLRQLEERCETLDLPVKKTFLSNAIRMAVVLHALPAETRFLQLPSSHRVELLKVKTPDKIEQLATRAVESKLSVQKLREIVRKEREKTKSTRGRKPTPPVLRALGASVRMLRDETTGRLAFRRDDIDALTDEQMDEARAQADMLAKRVEELLKLLG
;
A
#
# COMPACT_ATOMS: atom_id res chain seq x y z
N MET A 1 17.38 14.17 72.99
CA MET A 1 16.25 13.34 72.51
C MET A 1 15.28 14.25 71.76
N GLY A 2 15.47 14.38 70.44
CA GLY A 2 14.64 15.23 69.57
C GLY A 2 13.68 14.39 68.73
N LYS A 3 12.38 14.61 68.91
CA LYS A 3 11.25 14.15 68.09
C LYS A 3 10.42 15.41 67.83
N ASN A 4 9.83 15.72 66.69
CA ASN A 4 9.57 15.03 65.44
C ASN A 4 9.27 16.14 64.40
N SER A 5 9.86 16.05 63.21
CA SER A 5 9.49 16.89 62.07
C SER A 5 8.13 16.47 61.52
N LYS A 6 7.13 17.35 61.64
CA LYS A 6 5.77 17.15 61.13
C LYS A 6 5.75 17.50 59.65
N LYS A 7 5.67 16.47 58.80
CA LYS A 7 5.46 16.55 57.35
C LYS A 7 4.01 16.98 57.09
N ALA A 8 3.78 18.18 56.57
CA ALA A 8 2.49 18.57 56.03
C ALA A 8 2.48 18.24 54.53
N GLN A 9 1.82 17.15 54.16
CA GLN A 9 1.42 16.87 52.79
C GLN A 9 0.17 17.69 52.51
N GLY A 10 0.26 18.63 51.56
CA GLY A 10 -0.89 19.29 50.97
C GLY A 10 -1.64 18.29 50.10
N THR A 11 -2.77 17.80 50.60
CA THR A 11 -3.77 17.10 49.79
C THR A 11 -4.59 18.17 49.09
N GLU A 12 -4.25 18.50 47.84
CA GLU A 12 -5.13 19.28 46.97
C GLU A 12 -6.42 18.46 46.78
N ALA A 13 -7.50 18.93 47.41
CA ALA A 13 -8.82 18.36 47.26
C ALA A 13 -9.24 18.50 45.79
N ALA A 14 -9.58 17.37 45.17
CA ALA A 14 -10.17 17.36 43.83
C ALA A 14 -11.44 18.25 43.84
N PRO A 15 -11.64 19.10 42.82
CA PRO A 15 -12.81 19.97 42.77
C PRO A 15 -14.09 19.14 42.78
N ASP A 16 -14.98 19.46 43.72
CA ASP A 16 -16.26 18.80 43.93
C ASP A 16 -17.11 18.99 42.66
N LEU A 17 -17.36 17.89 41.93
CA LEU A 17 -18.13 17.94 40.69
C LEU A 17 -19.60 18.20 41.02
N PRO A 18 -20.31 19.06 40.26
CA PRO A 18 -21.72 19.36 40.51
C PRO A 18 -22.57 18.08 40.40
N PRO A 19 -23.71 17.97 41.11
CA PRO A 19 -24.57 16.77 41.11
C PRO A 19 -25.06 16.36 39.71
N SER A 20 -25.14 17.33 38.78
CA SER A 20 -25.45 17.11 37.37
C SER A 20 -24.38 16.32 36.59
N ALA A 21 -23.16 16.17 37.15
CA ALA A 21 -22.08 15.38 36.57
C ALA A 21 -22.16 13.88 36.94
N ILE A 22 -23.10 13.50 37.83
CA ILE A 22 -23.28 12.12 38.30
C ILE A 22 -24.20 11.33 37.37
N VAL A 23 -25.10 12.01 36.65
CA VAL A 23 -26.04 11.39 35.70
C VAL A 23 -25.49 11.50 34.29
N VAL A 24 -25.29 10.36 33.63
CA VAL A 24 -24.81 10.31 32.25
C VAL A 24 -25.92 10.76 31.30
N ASP A 25 -25.80 11.97 30.75
CA ASP A 25 -26.63 12.44 29.64
C ASP A 25 -26.06 11.86 28.33
N HIS A 26 -26.61 10.72 27.91
CA HIS A 26 -26.21 10.03 26.68
C HIS A 26 -26.41 10.90 25.43
N ASP A 27 -27.45 11.73 25.38
CA ASP A 27 -27.72 12.59 24.23
C ASP A 27 -26.69 13.73 24.12
N LEU A 28 -26.25 14.27 25.25
CA LEU A 28 -25.16 15.25 25.28
C LEU A 28 -23.83 14.63 24.84
N VAL A 29 -23.53 13.40 25.26
CA VAL A 29 -22.34 12.66 24.81
C VAL A 29 -22.40 12.41 23.30
N GLU A 30 -23.51 11.93 22.75
CA GLU A 30 -23.64 11.68 21.31
C GLU A 30 -23.49 12.96 20.48
N ARG A 31 -24.12 14.07 20.90
CA ARG A 31 -23.94 15.38 20.25
C ARG A 31 -22.49 15.85 20.30
N ALA A 32 -21.81 15.70 21.44
CA ALA A 32 -20.40 16.06 21.59
C ALA A 32 -19.50 15.19 20.71
N VAL A 33 -19.73 13.88 20.66
CA VAL A 33 -19.01 12.94 19.81
C VAL A 33 -19.19 13.30 18.33
N GLU A 34 -20.41 13.59 17.89
CA GLU A 34 -20.68 14.02 16.51
C GLU A 34 -19.99 15.35 16.18
N HIS A 35 -20.03 16.32 17.09
CA HIS A 35 -19.37 17.61 16.92
C HIS A 35 -17.84 17.48 16.81
N ILE A 36 -17.22 16.73 17.73
CA ILE A 36 -15.79 16.45 17.72
C ILE A 36 -15.39 15.71 16.44
N ARG A 37 -16.15 14.69 16.04
CA ARG A 37 -15.91 13.92 14.81
C ARG A 37 -15.95 14.83 13.58
N ASN A 38 -16.90 15.76 13.52
CA ASN A 38 -17.01 16.71 12.41
C ASN A 38 -15.82 17.68 12.35
N ILE A 39 -15.36 18.21 13.49
CA ILE A 39 -14.17 19.08 13.54
C ILE A 39 -12.93 18.30 13.10
N LEU A 40 -12.69 17.13 13.69
CA LEU A 40 -11.53 16.30 13.36
C LEU A 40 -11.55 15.90 11.87
N GLY A 41 -12.71 15.54 11.33
CA GLY A 41 -12.87 15.20 9.92
C GLY A 41 -12.47 16.34 8.98
N LYS A 42 -12.90 17.57 9.29
CA LYS A 42 -12.54 18.76 8.51
C LYS A 42 -11.05 19.10 8.61
N THR A 43 -10.48 19.04 9.81
CA THR A 43 -9.07 19.33 10.06
C THR A 43 -8.16 18.32 9.36
N VAL A 44 -8.47 17.03 9.45
CA VAL A 44 -7.70 15.96 8.79
C VAL A 44 -7.79 16.08 7.27
N ALA A 45 -8.98 16.38 6.74
CA ALA A 45 -9.18 16.64 5.32
C ALA A 45 -8.30 17.79 4.82
N ARG A 46 -8.40 18.94 5.48
CA ARG A 46 -7.61 20.13 5.13
C ARG A 46 -6.11 19.87 5.24
N GLY A 47 -5.66 19.24 6.33
CA GLY A 47 -4.25 18.89 6.52
C GLY A 47 -3.73 17.94 5.44
N MET A 48 -4.56 16.98 4.98
CA MET A 48 -4.20 16.10 3.88
C MET A 48 -4.02 16.86 2.56
N ASP A 49 -4.90 17.82 2.27
CA ASP A 49 -4.86 18.62 1.04
C ASP A 49 -3.64 19.57 1.04
N GLU A 50 -3.35 20.22 2.18
CA GLU A 50 -2.19 21.10 2.36
C GLU A 50 -0.87 20.34 2.28
N VAL A 51 -0.75 19.21 2.99
CA VAL A 51 0.45 18.36 2.94
C VAL A 51 0.66 17.81 1.54
N GLY A 52 -0.41 17.34 0.88
CA GLY A 52 -0.32 16.82 -0.48
C GLY A 52 0.19 17.87 -1.46
N SER A 53 -0.34 19.09 -1.38
CA SER A 53 0.05 20.21 -2.24
C SER A 53 1.50 20.63 -1.99
N TYR A 54 1.92 20.70 -0.72
CA TYR A 54 3.31 20.98 -0.36
C TYR A 54 4.27 19.93 -0.95
N LEU A 55 3.97 18.64 -0.78
CA LEU A 55 4.81 17.56 -1.28
C LEU A 55 4.85 17.52 -2.82
N LEU A 56 3.73 17.78 -3.49
CA LEU A 56 3.68 17.87 -4.94
C LEU A 56 4.51 19.05 -5.46
N LYS A 57 4.44 20.20 -4.79
CA LYS A 57 5.25 21.38 -5.13
C LYS A 57 6.74 21.14 -4.91
N GLU A 58 7.12 20.66 -3.73
CA GLU A 58 8.53 20.56 -3.32
C GLU A 58 9.28 19.43 -4.04
N PHE A 59 8.66 18.26 -4.16
CA PHE A 59 9.32 17.08 -4.75
C PHE A 59 9.09 16.93 -6.26
N TYR A 60 8.06 17.58 -6.81
CA TYR A 60 7.65 17.40 -8.21
C TYR A 60 7.42 18.72 -8.95
N GLY A 61 7.81 19.87 -8.41
CA GLY A 61 7.69 21.15 -9.10
C GLY A 61 6.25 21.51 -9.48
N ASN A 62 5.26 21.00 -8.75
CA ASN A 62 3.84 21.16 -9.03
C ASN A 62 3.38 20.51 -10.36
N ASP A 63 4.13 19.52 -10.88
CA ASP A 63 3.78 18.76 -12.08
C ASP A 63 3.27 17.35 -11.73
N PRO A 64 1.96 17.08 -11.85
CA PRO A 64 1.37 15.77 -11.61
C PRO A 64 1.88 14.65 -12.55
N ALA A 65 2.37 15.00 -13.74
CA ALA A 65 2.91 14.04 -14.69
C ALA A 65 4.23 13.43 -14.18
N LEU A 66 5.02 14.21 -13.43
CA LEU A 66 6.26 13.73 -12.82
C LEU A 66 5.99 12.66 -11.75
N TYR A 67 4.91 12.81 -10.96
CA TYR A 67 4.48 11.78 -10.00
C TYR A 67 4.11 10.45 -10.70
N SER A 68 3.53 10.53 -11.90
CA SER A 68 3.08 9.36 -12.66
C SER A 68 4.19 8.70 -13.50
N SER A 69 5.36 9.33 -13.60
CA SER A 69 6.45 8.87 -14.46
C SER A 69 7.21 7.67 -13.88
N SER A 70 7.65 6.73 -14.73
CA SER A 70 8.29 5.47 -14.31
C SER A 70 9.78 5.57 -13.99
N ASN A 71 10.31 6.75 -13.65
CA ASN A 71 11.74 6.92 -13.44
C ASN A 71 12.17 6.43 -12.03
N PRO A 72 13.06 5.42 -11.92
CA PRO A 72 13.45 4.80 -10.64
C PRO A 72 14.17 5.73 -9.65
N SER A 73 14.87 6.77 -10.13
CA SER A 73 15.69 7.64 -9.28
C SER A 73 14.94 8.85 -8.71
N LYS A 74 13.72 9.15 -9.17
CA LYS A 74 12.97 10.36 -8.80
C LYS A 74 12.49 10.42 -7.35
N HIS A 75 12.55 9.31 -6.61
CA HIS A 75 11.94 9.21 -5.29
C HIS A 75 12.93 8.98 -4.16
N ALA A 76 14.24 9.14 -4.37
CA ALA A 76 15.21 8.94 -3.29
C ALA A 76 14.94 9.87 -2.09
N SER A 77 14.73 11.17 -2.34
CA SER A 77 14.43 12.14 -1.29
C SER A 77 13.05 11.93 -0.65
N LEU A 78 12.03 11.54 -1.43
CA LEU A 78 10.71 11.21 -0.87
C LEU A 78 10.76 9.94 -0.03
N ARG A 79 11.54 8.92 -0.44
CA ARG A 79 11.76 7.71 0.35
C ARG A 79 12.45 8.03 1.68
N GLN A 80 13.45 8.90 1.68
CA GLN A 80 14.08 9.38 2.92
C GLN A 80 13.07 10.08 3.84
N LEU A 81 12.16 10.89 3.29
CA LEU A 81 11.06 11.47 4.07
C LEU A 81 10.11 10.39 4.63
N GLU A 82 9.75 9.41 3.81
CA GLU A 82 8.92 8.28 4.23
C GLU A 82 9.60 7.43 5.31
N GLU A 83 10.93 7.32 5.31
CA GLU A 83 11.72 6.66 6.37
C GLU A 83 11.67 7.42 7.69
N ARG A 84 11.50 8.75 7.67
CA ARG A 84 11.34 9.57 8.88
C ARG A 84 9.92 9.61 9.43
N CYS A 85 8.94 9.03 8.73
CA CYS A 85 7.58 8.85 9.26
C CYS A 85 7.58 8.00 10.53
N GLU A 86 6.54 8.16 11.34
CA GLU A 86 6.31 7.38 12.57
C GLU A 86 7.42 7.58 13.63
N THR A 87 8.20 8.66 13.49
CA THR A 87 9.16 9.14 14.50
C THR A 87 8.53 10.24 15.34
N LEU A 88 9.21 10.66 16.43
CA LEU A 88 8.79 11.80 17.24
C LEU A 88 8.77 13.12 16.44
N ASP A 89 9.70 13.27 15.49
CA ASP A 89 9.80 14.46 14.64
C ASP A 89 8.65 14.54 13.62
N LEU A 90 8.19 13.39 13.13
CA LEU A 90 7.11 13.29 12.13
C LEU A 90 6.16 12.14 12.48
N PRO A 91 5.20 12.37 13.39
CA PRO A 91 4.27 11.35 13.90
C PRO A 91 3.11 11.09 12.90
N VAL A 92 3.46 10.88 11.64
CA VAL A 92 2.53 10.67 10.53
C VAL A 92 2.85 9.32 9.90
N LYS A 93 1.81 8.56 9.53
CA LYS A 93 1.98 7.27 8.85
C LYS A 93 2.46 7.46 7.42
N LYS A 94 3.30 6.54 6.91
CA LYS A 94 3.74 6.54 5.50
C LYS A 94 2.55 6.58 4.51
N THR A 95 1.51 5.80 4.83
CA THR A 95 0.27 5.75 4.03
C THR A 95 -0.47 7.08 3.97
N PHE A 96 -0.37 7.93 4.99
CA PHE A 96 -0.95 9.27 4.96
C PHE A 96 -0.22 10.14 3.92
N LEU A 97 1.12 10.18 3.93
CA LEU A 97 1.88 10.95 2.94
C LEU A 97 1.60 10.47 1.51
N SER A 98 1.63 9.15 1.30
CA SER A 98 1.29 8.56 0.00
C SER A 98 -0.12 8.95 -0.47
N ASN A 99 -1.10 8.97 0.43
CA ASN A 99 -2.47 9.37 0.07
C ASN A 99 -2.58 10.88 -0.17
N ALA A 100 -1.89 11.71 0.62
CA ALA A 100 -1.88 13.16 0.49
C ALA A 100 -1.34 13.58 -0.90
N ILE A 101 -0.20 13.04 -1.34
CA ILE A 101 0.36 13.34 -2.66
C ILE A 101 -0.61 12.92 -3.77
N ARG A 102 -1.18 11.71 -3.68
CA ARG A 102 -2.17 11.23 -4.64
C ARG A 102 -3.41 12.12 -4.69
N MET A 103 -3.84 12.64 -3.54
CA MET A 103 -4.94 13.60 -3.45
C MET A 103 -4.63 14.85 -4.27
N ALA A 104 -3.45 15.45 -4.06
CA ALA A 104 -3.03 16.63 -4.81
C ALA A 104 -2.96 16.36 -6.33
N VAL A 105 -2.38 15.23 -6.74
CA VAL A 105 -2.32 14.82 -8.15
C VAL A 105 -3.71 14.69 -8.77
N VAL A 106 -4.67 14.08 -8.06
CA VAL A 106 -6.05 13.95 -8.53
C VAL A 106 -6.75 15.31 -8.58
N LEU A 107 -6.57 16.16 -7.58
CA LEU A 107 -7.16 17.50 -7.55
C LEU A 107 -6.67 18.38 -8.71
N HIS A 108 -5.40 18.25 -9.09
CA HIS A 108 -4.88 18.92 -10.29
C HIS A 108 -5.52 18.44 -11.60
N ALA A 109 -5.98 17.19 -11.64
CA ALA A 109 -6.62 16.60 -12.81
C ALA A 109 -8.15 16.78 -12.84
N LEU A 110 -8.75 17.28 -11.75
CA LEU A 110 -10.19 17.51 -11.62
C LEU A 110 -10.52 19.00 -11.81
N PRO A 111 -11.75 19.32 -12.22
CA PRO A 111 -12.24 20.70 -12.24
C PRO A 111 -12.22 21.33 -10.85
N ALA A 112 -12.02 22.66 -10.78
CA ALA A 112 -11.97 23.39 -9.51
C ALA A 112 -13.25 23.23 -8.65
N GLU A 113 -14.42 23.07 -9.29
CA GLU A 113 -15.72 22.86 -8.61
C GLU A 113 -16.10 21.38 -8.49
N THR A 114 -15.13 20.51 -8.24
CA THR A 114 -15.35 19.07 -8.13
C THR A 114 -16.21 18.68 -6.91
N ARG A 115 -17.15 17.76 -7.10
CA ARG A 115 -17.91 17.13 -5.99
C ARG A 115 -17.03 16.27 -5.10
N PHE A 116 -15.82 15.93 -5.55
CA PHE A 116 -14.82 15.21 -4.78
C PHE A 116 -14.40 15.94 -3.50
N LEU A 117 -14.27 17.27 -3.53
CA LEU A 117 -13.90 18.07 -2.36
C LEU A 117 -15.01 18.12 -1.29
N GLN A 118 -16.25 17.89 -1.68
CA GLN A 118 -17.41 17.83 -0.76
C GLN A 118 -17.43 16.54 0.06
N LEU A 119 -16.64 15.53 -0.33
CA LEU A 119 -16.62 14.23 0.33
C LEU A 119 -15.69 14.21 1.57
N PRO A 120 -16.04 13.42 2.60
CA PRO A 120 -15.12 13.13 3.69
C PRO A 120 -13.81 12.51 3.20
N SER A 121 -12.73 12.71 3.95
CA SER A 121 -11.39 12.19 3.61
C SER A 121 -11.39 10.67 3.35
N SER A 122 -12.17 9.90 4.12
CA SER A 122 -12.29 8.45 3.93
C SER A 122 -12.88 8.05 2.58
N HIS A 123 -13.88 8.77 2.09
CA HIS A 123 -14.48 8.53 0.77
C HIS A 123 -13.51 8.93 -0.35
N ARG A 124 -12.83 10.08 -0.20
CA ARG A 124 -11.83 10.53 -1.15
C ARG A 124 -10.70 9.51 -1.31
N VAL A 125 -10.15 9.00 -0.20
CA VAL A 125 -9.09 7.98 -0.22
C VAL A 125 -9.53 6.70 -0.93
N GLU A 126 -10.80 6.30 -0.82
CA GLU A 126 -11.31 5.12 -1.54
C GLU A 126 -11.36 5.37 -3.05
N LEU A 127 -11.76 6.58 -3.47
CA LEU A 127 -11.79 7.00 -4.87
C LEU A 127 -10.41 7.11 -5.51
N LEU A 128 -9.35 7.39 -4.74
CA LEU A 128 -7.96 7.42 -5.24
C LEU A 128 -7.48 6.07 -5.84
N LYS A 129 -8.23 4.97 -5.62
CA LYS A 129 -7.92 3.66 -6.21
C LYS A 129 -8.38 3.54 -7.67
N VAL A 130 -9.15 4.50 -8.17
CA VAL A 130 -9.59 4.60 -9.55
C VAL A 130 -8.57 5.41 -10.34
N LYS A 131 -8.19 4.94 -11.54
CA LYS A 131 -7.10 5.55 -12.31
C LYS A 131 -7.49 6.79 -13.11
N THR A 132 -8.74 6.85 -13.56
CA THR A 132 -9.21 7.86 -14.52
C THR A 132 -9.96 8.98 -13.78
N PRO A 133 -9.56 10.25 -13.95
CA PRO A 133 -10.16 11.38 -13.23
C PRO A 133 -11.67 11.53 -13.51
N ASP A 134 -12.11 11.32 -14.76
CA ASP A 134 -13.54 11.39 -15.12
C ASP A 134 -14.41 10.43 -14.32
N LYS A 135 -13.90 9.21 -14.08
CA LYS A 135 -14.61 8.21 -13.26
C LYS A 135 -14.58 8.57 -11.78
N ILE A 136 -13.53 9.23 -11.30
CA ILE A 136 -13.47 9.73 -9.93
C ILE A 136 -14.59 10.76 -9.74
N GLU A 137 -14.75 11.71 -10.66
CA GLU A 137 -15.83 12.70 -10.60
C GLU A 137 -17.21 12.06 -10.64
N GLN A 138 -17.45 11.14 -11.59
CA GLN A 138 -18.74 10.44 -11.70
C GLN A 138 -19.09 9.68 -10.41
N LEU A 139 -18.13 8.97 -9.82
CA LEU A 139 -18.33 8.25 -8.57
C LEU A 139 -18.49 9.20 -7.38
N ALA A 140 -17.80 10.35 -7.39
CA ALA A 140 -17.94 11.37 -6.36
C ALA A 140 -19.35 12.00 -6.39
N THR A 141 -19.84 12.41 -7.55
CA THR A 141 -21.20 12.92 -7.75
C THR A 141 -22.23 11.91 -7.26
N ARG A 142 -22.10 10.64 -7.68
CA ARG A 142 -22.99 9.57 -7.22
C ARG A 142 -22.93 9.36 -5.70
N ALA A 143 -21.75 9.48 -5.10
CA ALA A 143 -21.58 9.32 -3.66
C ALA A 143 -22.25 10.46 -2.87
N VAL A 144 -22.18 11.69 -3.38
CA VAL A 144 -22.84 12.87 -2.78
C VAL A 144 -24.37 12.74 -2.93
N GLU A 145 -24.87 12.49 -4.13
CA GLU A 145 -26.32 12.41 -4.41
C GLU A 145 -27.01 11.27 -3.66
N SER A 146 -26.41 10.08 -3.68
CA SER A 146 -26.98 8.88 -3.05
C SER A 146 -26.58 8.71 -1.57
N LYS A 147 -25.86 9.69 -0.98
CA LYS A 147 -25.31 9.64 0.39
C LYS A 147 -24.68 8.28 0.72
N LEU A 148 -23.79 7.80 -0.16
CA LEU A 148 -23.23 6.45 -0.04
C LEU A 148 -22.37 6.32 1.22
N SER A 149 -22.52 5.20 1.93
CA SER A 149 -21.56 4.82 2.97
C SER A 149 -20.21 4.45 2.34
N VAL A 150 -19.12 4.61 3.10
CA VAL A 150 -17.76 4.23 2.66
C VAL A 150 -17.70 2.77 2.21
N GLN A 151 -18.44 1.88 2.87
CA GLN A 151 -18.49 0.46 2.53
C GLN A 151 -19.13 0.23 1.15
N LYS A 152 -20.29 0.86 0.88
CA LYS A 152 -20.94 0.77 -0.43
C LYS A 152 -20.07 1.38 -1.53
N LEU A 153 -19.42 2.51 -1.26
CA LEU A 153 -18.48 3.13 -2.19
C LEU A 153 -17.31 2.19 -2.52
N ARG A 154 -16.72 1.55 -1.51
CA ARG A 154 -15.65 0.56 -1.68
C ARG A 154 -16.06 -0.60 -2.58
N GLU A 155 -17.28 -1.10 -2.45
CA GLU A 155 -17.78 -2.17 -3.32
C GLU A 155 -17.92 -1.71 -4.77
N ILE A 156 -18.43 -0.50 -5.00
CA ILE A 156 -18.55 0.08 -6.34
C ILE A 156 -17.16 0.27 -6.96
N VAL A 157 -16.22 0.85 -6.21
CA VAL A 157 -14.82 1.04 -6.65
C VAL A 157 -14.17 -0.31 -6.95
N ARG A 158 -14.39 -1.34 -6.11
CA ARG A 158 -13.88 -2.69 -6.36
C ARG A 158 -14.40 -3.25 -7.68
N LYS A 159 -15.71 -3.17 -7.93
CA LYS A 159 -16.33 -3.64 -9.19
C LYS A 159 -15.77 -2.89 -10.40
N GLU A 160 -15.60 -1.57 -10.32
CA GLU A 160 -14.99 -0.78 -11.41
C GLU A 160 -13.53 -1.18 -11.68
N ARG A 161 -12.76 -1.47 -10.63
CA ARG A 161 -11.39 -1.99 -10.77
C ARG A 161 -11.36 -3.38 -11.40
N GLU A 162 -12.31 -4.25 -11.07
CA GLU A 162 -12.42 -5.59 -11.67
C GLU A 162 -12.75 -5.51 -13.15
N LYS A 163 -13.66 -4.63 -13.56
CA LYS A 163 -13.97 -4.39 -14.99
C LYS A 163 -12.77 -3.87 -15.79
N THR A 164 -11.95 -3.02 -15.16
CA THR A 164 -10.76 -2.43 -15.80
C THR A 164 -9.51 -3.28 -15.68
N LYS A 165 -9.54 -4.37 -14.90
CA LYS A 165 -8.59 -5.47 -15.05
C LYS A 165 -8.87 -6.17 -16.38
N SER A 166 -8.45 -5.55 -17.47
CA SER A 166 -8.16 -6.29 -18.68
C SER A 166 -7.25 -7.45 -18.29
N THR A 167 -7.44 -8.61 -18.94
CA THR A 167 -6.59 -9.81 -18.97
C THR A 167 -5.15 -9.55 -19.42
N ARG A 168 -4.63 -8.33 -19.20
CA ARG A 168 -3.32 -7.78 -19.53
C ARG A 168 -2.32 -8.07 -18.40
N GLY A 169 -2.41 -9.27 -17.85
CA GLY A 169 -1.23 -9.94 -17.32
C GLY A 169 -0.69 -10.83 -18.42
N ARG A 170 0.63 -10.97 -18.53
CA ARG A 170 1.21 -12.05 -19.35
C ARG A 170 0.51 -13.34 -18.93
N LYS A 171 -0.16 -14.03 -19.86
CA LYS A 171 -0.77 -15.33 -19.57
C LYS A 171 0.30 -16.17 -18.86
N PRO A 172 -0.01 -16.77 -17.70
CA PRO A 172 0.98 -17.53 -16.96
C PRO A 172 1.58 -18.56 -17.90
N THR A 173 2.91 -18.59 -18.00
CA THR A 173 3.60 -19.59 -18.83
C THR A 173 3.09 -20.97 -18.39
N PRO A 174 2.59 -21.80 -19.32
CA PRO A 174 2.09 -23.14 -19.01
C PRO A 174 3.08 -23.90 -18.13
N PRO A 175 2.61 -24.70 -17.14
CA PRO A 175 3.49 -25.41 -16.21
C PRO A 175 4.60 -26.21 -16.90
N VAL A 176 4.27 -26.89 -18.01
CA VAL A 176 5.21 -27.68 -18.81
C VAL A 176 6.34 -26.82 -19.38
N LEU A 177 6.01 -25.68 -20.02
CA LEU A 177 7.01 -24.76 -20.57
C LEU A 177 7.86 -24.10 -19.47
N ARG A 178 7.28 -23.85 -18.31
CA ARG A 178 8.00 -23.31 -17.16
C ARG A 178 9.02 -24.31 -16.60
N ALA A 179 8.61 -25.57 -16.45
CA ALA A 179 9.47 -26.64 -15.97
C ALA A 179 10.64 -26.90 -16.93
N LEU A 180 10.35 -27.10 -18.22
CA LEU A 180 11.38 -27.28 -19.25
C LEU A 180 12.33 -26.08 -19.34
N GLY A 181 11.79 -24.87 -19.33
CA GLY A 181 12.59 -23.65 -19.38
C GLY A 181 13.44 -23.43 -18.12
N ALA A 182 13.07 -24.00 -16.97
CA ALA A 182 13.90 -24.00 -15.77
C ALA A 182 15.01 -25.06 -15.86
N SER A 183 14.68 -26.30 -16.26
CA SER A 183 15.65 -27.38 -16.44
C SER A 183 16.75 -27.01 -17.43
N VAL A 184 16.38 -26.44 -18.58
CA VAL A 184 17.37 -25.98 -19.58
C VAL A 184 18.28 -24.89 -19.02
N ARG A 185 17.74 -23.95 -18.23
CA ARG A 185 18.55 -22.90 -17.60
C ARG A 185 19.48 -23.43 -16.52
N MET A 186 19.09 -24.47 -15.78
CA MET A 186 19.97 -25.06 -14.76
C MET A 186 21.11 -25.88 -15.39
N LEU A 187 20.85 -26.52 -16.53
CA LEU A 187 21.86 -27.31 -17.22
C LEU A 187 22.76 -26.47 -18.14
N ARG A 188 22.41 -25.21 -18.41
CA ARG A 188 23.09 -24.37 -19.40
C ARG A 188 23.60 -23.07 -18.78
N ASP A 189 24.85 -22.74 -19.04
CA ASP A 189 25.43 -21.43 -18.76
C ASP A 189 24.78 -20.37 -19.67
N GLU A 190 24.17 -19.35 -19.06
CA GLU A 190 23.46 -18.28 -19.79
C GLU A 190 24.40 -17.42 -20.65
N THR A 191 25.69 -17.36 -20.30
CA THR A 191 26.69 -16.53 -20.98
C THR A 191 27.36 -17.27 -22.12
N THR A 192 27.73 -18.53 -21.90
CA THR A 192 28.48 -19.33 -22.89
C THR A 192 27.59 -20.24 -23.73
N GLY A 193 26.37 -20.50 -23.29
CA GLY A 193 25.43 -21.40 -23.94
C GLY A 193 25.84 -22.87 -23.88
N ARG A 194 26.89 -23.22 -23.13
CA ARG A 194 27.38 -24.59 -22.90
C ARG A 194 26.75 -25.18 -21.64
N LEU A 195 27.07 -26.44 -21.33
CA LEU A 195 26.68 -27.03 -20.05
C LEU A 195 27.22 -26.19 -18.89
N ALA A 196 26.39 -25.97 -17.87
CA ALA A 196 26.75 -25.20 -16.68
C ALA A 196 27.88 -25.87 -15.87
N PHE A 197 28.00 -27.19 -15.98
CA PHE A 197 29.01 -28.00 -15.31
C PHE A 197 30.21 -28.26 -16.23
N ARG A 198 31.41 -28.08 -15.70
CA ARG A 198 32.68 -28.38 -16.38
C ARG A 198 33.14 -29.79 -16.02
N ARG A 199 34.13 -30.27 -16.76
CA ARG A 199 34.75 -31.58 -16.50
C ARG A 199 35.34 -31.64 -15.08
N ASP A 200 35.97 -30.56 -14.63
CA ASP A 200 36.54 -30.44 -13.29
C ASP A 200 35.49 -30.60 -12.18
N ASP A 201 34.24 -30.17 -12.42
CA ASP A 201 33.14 -30.32 -11.46
C ASP A 201 32.68 -31.78 -11.36
N ILE A 202 32.79 -32.54 -12.46
CA ILE A 202 32.46 -33.97 -12.52
C ILE A 202 33.59 -34.78 -11.87
N ASP A 203 34.84 -34.42 -12.13
CA ASP A 203 36.02 -35.11 -11.58
C ASP A 203 36.14 -34.92 -10.05
N ALA A 204 35.47 -33.91 -9.48
CA ALA A 204 35.40 -33.67 -8.04
C ALA A 204 34.36 -34.51 -7.29
N LEU A 205 33.49 -35.24 -8.00
CA LEU A 205 32.46 -36.08 -7.39
C LEU A 205 33.05 -37.38 -6.85
N THR A 206 32.55 -37.85 -5.71
CA THR A 206 32.87 -39.20 -5.22
C THR A 206 32.18 -40.27 -6.07
N ASP A 207 32.63 -41.52 -5.99
CA ASP A 207 32.00 -42.64 -6.71
C ASP A 207 30.50 -42.77 -6.37
N GLU A 208 30.14 -42.61 -5.10
CA GLU A 208 28.74 -42.63 -4.65
C GLU A 208 27.91 -41.48 -5.27
N GLN A 209 28.47 -40.28 -5.32
CA GLN A 209 27.82 -39.11 -5.93
C GLN A 209 27.71 -39.25 -7.45
N MET A 210 28.70 -39.87 -8.09
CA MET A 210 28.70 -40.17 -9.52
C MET A 210 27.58 -41.16 -9.88
N ASP A 211 27.40 -42.20 -9.07
CA ASP A 211 26.32 -43.18 -9.27
C ASP A 211 24.94 -42.55 -9.03
N GLU A 212 24.79 -41.70 -8.01
CA GLU A 212 23.56 -40.94 -7.80
C GLU A 212 23.27 -39.98 -8.97
N ALA A 213 24.27 -39.24 -9.42
CA ALA A 213 24.14 -38.31 -10.54
C ALA A 213 23.73 -39.03 -11.83
N ARG A 214 24.30 -40.21 -12.12
CA ARG A 214 23.90 -41.06 -13.25
C ARG A 214 22.45 -41.53 -13.13
N ALA A 215 22.05 -42.03 -11.96
CA ALA A 215 20.69 -42.49 -11.72
C ALA A 215 19.67 -41.35 -11.92
N GLN A 216 19.98 -40.14 -11.43
CA GLN A 216 19.14 -38.96 -11.60
C GLN A 216 19.10 -38.49 -13.07
N ALA A 217 20.22 -38.52 -13.79
CA ALA A 217 20.29 -38.17 -15.20
C ALA A 217 19.46 -39.14 -16.07
N ASP A 218 19.56 -40.45 -15.81
CA ASP A 218 18.76 -41.48 -16.50
C ASP A 218 17.27 -41.31 -16.23
N MET A 219 16.89 -40.99 -15.00
CA MET A 219 15.50 -40.72 -14.64
C MET A 219 14.98 -39.49 -15.38
N LEU A 220 15.77 -38.41 -15.43
CA LEU A 220 15.43 -37.19 -16.15
C LEU A 220 15.25 -37.47 -17.65
N ALA A 221 16.17 -38.23 -18.26
CA ALA A 221 16.10 -38.60 -19.67
C ALA A 221 14.80 -39.37 -19.99
N LYS A 222 14.45 -40.39 -19.20
CA LYS A 222 13.21 -41.17 -19.37
C LYS A 222 11.96 -40.28 -19.26
N ARG A 223 11.91 -39.35 -18.30
CA ARG A 223 10.78 -38.43 -18.15
C ARG A 223 10.65 -37.44 -19.31
N VAL A 224 11.79 -36.99 -19.87
CA VAL A 224 11.79 -36.14 -21.07
C VAL A 224 11.28 -36.94 -22.28
N GLU A 225 11.68 -38.20 -22.45
CA GLU A 225 11.15 -39.07 -23.52
C GLU A 225 9.64 -39.31 -23.40
N GLU A 226 9.14 -39.60 -22.20
CA GLU A 226 7.70 -39.71 -21.93
C GLU A 226 6.96 -38.43 -22.31
N LEU A 227 7.51 -37.26 -21.94
CA LEU A 227 6.94 -35.98 -22.28
C LEU A 227 6.95 -35.71 -23.79
N LEU A 228 8.02 -36.07 -24.50
CA LEU A 228 8.09 -35.95 -25.96
C LEU A 228 6.98 -36.77 -26.64
N LYS A 229 6.75 -38.01 -26.19
CA LYS A 229 5.64 -38.86 -26.69
C LYS A 229 4.26 -38.24 -26.48
N LEU A 230 4.07 -37.45 -25.42
CA LEU A 230 2.82 -36.73 -25.15
C LEU A 230 2.68 -35.45 -25.99
N LEU A 231 3.78 -34.90 -26.49
CA LEU A 231 3.80 -33.66 -27.28
C LEU A 231 3.66 -33.91 -28.79
N GLY A 232 3.84 -35.15 -29.28
CA GLY A 232 3.67 -35.56 -30.67
C GLY A 232 4.97 -36.10 -31.25
#